data_AF-A0A1I0SB77-F1
#
_entry.id   AF-A0A1I0SB77-F1
#
_cell.length_a   1.000
_cell.length_b   1.000
_cell.length_c   1.000
_cell.angle_alpha   90.00
_cell.angle_beta   90.00
_cell.angle_gamma   90.00
#
_symmetry.space_group_name_H-M   'P 1'
#
loop_
_entity.id
_entity.type
_entity.pdbx_description
1 polymer ?
#
loop_
_entity_poly.entity_id
_entity_poly.type
_entity_poly.pdbx_seq_one_letter_code
_entity_poly.pdbx_strand_id
1 'polypeptide(L)'
;MKNISCILLMSLSFLVASAQQVKKNLDLIIVIDEEISVGSLAQVHIKAVSATQEYVIKAGYYPGNLSMELSDYDRLMSEDIKTILLLFDHYEYSGGESEMTNFEIKLEKSWLLHRFNILRIYNLEKKKYAKLFFAPKSGKTYVFEMDTSEGSSRLIRKKQ
;
A
#
# COMPACT_ATOMS: atom_id res chain seq x y z
N MET A 1 -5.65 53.38 -14.25
CA MET A 1 -5.88 52.57 -13.03
C MET A 1 -6.58 51.23 -13.31
N LYS A 2 -7.59 51.13 -14.20
CA LYS A 2 -8.25 49.85 -14.56
C LYS A 2 -7.29 48.75 -15.05
N ASN A 3 -6.28 49.10 -15.85
CA ASN A 3 -5.35 48.11 -16.44
C ASN A 3 -4.38 47.50 -15.42
N ILE A 4 -4.06 48.20 -14.34
CA ILE A 4 -3.17 47.71 -13.27
C ILE A 4 -3.88 46.67 -12.41
N SER A 5 -5.19 46.85 -12.15
CA SER A 5 -6.02 45.86 -11.45
C SER A 5 -6.08 44.53 -12.19
N CYS A 6 -6.18 44.54 -13.53
CA CYS A 6 -6.22 43.30 -14.32
C CYS A 6 -4.91 42.52 -14.27
N ILE A 7 -3.76 43.22 -14.31
CA ILE A 7 -2.44 42.58 -14.22
C ILE A 7 -2.22 41.95 -12.82
N LEU A 8 -2.66 42.64 -11.76
CA LEU A 8 -2.55 42.13 -10.39
C LEU A 8 -3.42 40.87 -10.18
N LEU A 9 -4.65 40.87 -10.70
CA LEU A 9 -5.55 39.71 -10.67
C LEU A 9 -5.00 38.51 -11.48
N MET A 10 -4.41 38.76 -12.65
CA MET A 10 -3.76 37.71 -13.46
C MET A 10 -2.54 37.11 -12.74
N SER A 11 -1.72 37.94 -12.09
CA SER A 11 -0.56 37.44 -11.32
C SER A 11 -0.96 36.60 -10.09
N LEU A 12 -2.11 36.90 -9.47
CA LEU A 12 -2.60 36.15 -8.32
C LEU A 12 -3.13 34.76 -8.73
N SER A 13 -3.71 34.61 -9.93
CA SER A 13 -4.15 33.30 -10.43
C SER A 13 -2.99 32.33 -10.76
N PHE A 14 -1.80 32.84 -11.13
CA PHE A 14 -0.64 31.98 -11.37
C PHE A 14 -0.05 31.39 -10.08
N LEU A 15 -0.17 32.08 -8.94
CA LEU A 15 0.31 31.57 -7.65
C LEU A 15 -0.55 30.43 -7.10
N VAL A 16 -1.85 30.42 -7.41
CA VAL A 16 -2.79 29.39 -6.94
C VAL A 16 -2.66 28.08 -7.75
N ALA A 17 -2.23 28.15 -9.01
CA ALA A 17 -2.07 26.97 -9.88
C ALA A 17 -0.95 26.01 -9.40
N SER A 18 0.04 26.51 -8.67
CA SER A 18 1.20 25.71 -8.20
C SER A 18 0.92 24.88 -6.94
N ALA A 19 -0.29 24.93 -6.38
CA ALA A 19 -0.67 24.17 -5.19
C ALA A 19 -1.38 22.83 -5.51
N GLN A 20 -1.43 22.42 -6.78
CA GLN A 20 -2.03 21.13 -7.13
C GLN A 20 -1.14 19.99 -6.62
N GLN A 21 -1.65 19.26 -5.63
CA GLN A 21 -1.03 18.04 -5.09
C GLN A 21 -0.91 17.00 -6.20
N VAL A 22 0.30 16.84 -6.73
CA VAL A 22 0.59 15.83 -7.76
C VAL A 22 0.67 14.48 -7.07
N LYS A 23 -0.21 13.56 -7.45
CA LYS A 23 -0.26 12.21 -6.89
C LYS A 23 0.48 11.22 -7.78
N LYS A 24 1.15 10.27 -7.14
CA LYS A 24 1.58 9.01 -7.75
C LYS A 24 0.50 7.96 -7.53
N ASN A 25 0.17 7.24 -8.60
CA ASN A 25 -0.71 6.08 -8.59
C ASN A 25 0.10 4.82 -8.88
N LEU A 26 -0.15 3.77 -8.10
CA LEU A 26 0.43 2.44 -8.27
C LEU A 26 -0.70 1.43 -8.42
N ASP A 27 -0.60 0.57 -9.41
CA ASP A 27 -1.61 -0.46 -9.66
C ASP A 27 -1.39 -1.61 -8.68
N LEU A 28 -2.19 -1.63 -7.61
CA LEU A 28 -2.13 -2.62 -6.53
C LEU A 28 -3.52 -3.17 -6.25
N ILE A 29 -3.65 -4.49 -6.32
CA ILE A 29 -4.83 -5.23 -5.85
C ILE A 29 -4.43 -6.01 -4.61
N ILE A 30 -5.19 -5.84 -3.53
CA ILE A 30 -5.06 -6.62 -2.30
C ILE A 30 -6.16 -7.68 -2.29
N VAL A 31 -5.72 -8.93 -2.21
CA VAL A 31 -6.56 -10.12 -2.14
C VAL A 31 -6.30 -10.79 -0.80
N ILE A 32 -7.33 -10.93 0.04
CA ILE A 32 -7.26 -11.60 1.33
C ILE A 32 -8.14 -12.82 1.27
N ASP A 33 -7.57 -13.98 1.58
CA ASP A 33 -8.27 -15.26 1.60
C ASP A 33 -9.05 -15.58 0.30
N GLU A 34 -8.41 -15.29 -0.84
CA GLU A 34 -8.94 -15.46 -2.21
C GLU A 34 -10.02 -14.45 -2.64
N GLU A 35 -10.35 -13.47 -1.79
CA GLU A 35 -11.31 -12.41 -2.10
C GLU A 35 -10.62 -11.05 -2.26
N ILE A 36 -11.06 -10.26 -3.24
CA ILE A 36 -10.60 -8.88 -3.38
C ILE A 36 -11.18 -8.07 -2.21
N SER A 37 -10.32 -7.41 -1.44
CA SER A 37 -10.75 -6.64 -0.28
C SER A 37 -11.40 -5.32 -0.71
N VAL A 38 -12.74 -5.33 -0.84
CA VAL A 38 -13.55 -4.15 -1.20
C VAL A 38 -14.22 -3.59 0.05
N GLY A 39 -13.85 -2.38 0.46
CA GLY A 39 -14.48 -1.68 1.59
C GLY A 39 -14.13 -2.21 2.98
N SER A 40 -13.38 -3.33 3.08
CA SER A 40 -12.93 -3.91 4.35
C SER A 40 -11.58 -3.39 4.83
N LEU A 41 -10.90 -2.54 4.05
CA LEU A 41 -9.58 -2.00 4.41
C LEU A 41 -9.68 -0.59 5.00
N ALA A 42 -8.95 -0.35 6.10
CA ALA A 42 -8.82 0.97 6.70
C ALA A 42 -7.36 1.30 7.05
N GLN A 43 -7.13 2.57 7.38
CA GLN A 43 -5.85 3.09 7.86
C GLN A 43 -4.65 2.71 6.95
N VAL A 44 -4.85 2.65 5.64
CA VAL A 44 -3.78 2.30 4.70
C VAL A 44 -2.68 3.37 4.73
N HIS A 45 -1.46 2.95 5.06
CA HIS A 45 -0.31 3.84 5.09
C HIS A 45 0.98 3.06 4.80
N ILE A 46 2.04 3.80 4.46
CA ILE A 46 3.37 3.24 4.24
C ILE A 46 4.30 3.75 5.32
N LYS A 47 5.04 2.83 5.95
CA LYS A 47 6.18 3.18 6.80
C LYS A 47 7.47 3.02 5.98
N ALA A 48 8.22 4.11 5.84
CA ALA A 48 9.55 4.11 5.24
C ALA A 48 10.60 4.26 6.35
N VAL A 49 11.57 3.35 6.39
CA VAL A 49 12.61 3.32 7.43
C VAL A 49 13.98 3.51 6.79
N SER A 50 14.67 4.57 7.21
CA SER A 50 16.09 4.80 6.92
C SER A 50 16.96 4.33 8.10
N ALA A 51 18.27 4.57 8.04
CA ALA A 51 19.16 4.27 9.15
C ALA A 51 18.91 5.14 10.40
N THR A 52 18.32 6.32 10.24
CA THR A 52 18.21 7.34 11.29
C THR A 52 16.78 7.77 11.58
N GLN A 53 15.83 7.50 10.67
CA GLN A 53 14.49 8.04 10.77
C GLN A 53 13.44 7.09 10.20
N GLU A 54 12.25 7.16 10.78
CA GLU A 54 11.02 6.57 10.23
C GLU A 54 10.10 7.67 9.71
N TYR A 55 9.46 7.40 8.58
CA TYR A 55 8.46 8.26 7.99
C TYR A 55 7.15 7.49 7.82
N VAL A 56 6.04 8.12 8.21
CA VAL A 56 4.70 7.61 7.94
C VAL A 56 4.11 8.40 6.78
N ILE A 57 3.85 7.70 5.68
CA ILE A 57 3.30 8.25 4.45
C ILE A 57 1.84 7.84 4.37
N LYS A 58 0.95 8.82 4.30
CA LYS A 58 -0.49 8.57 4.09
C LYS A 58 -0.69 8.03 2.69
N ALA A 59 -1.45 6.94 2.57
CA ALA A 59 -1.80 6.37 1.29
C ALA A 59 -3.33 6.30 1.13
N GLY A 60 -3.81 6.64 -0.06
CA GLY A 60 -5.17 6.33 -0.47
C GLY A 60 -5.20 4.94 -1.10
N TYR A 61 -6.26 4.17 -0.82
CA TYR A 61 -6.44 2.87 -1.46
C TYR A 61 -7.89 2.66 -1.88
N TYR A 62 -8.04 2.13 -3.09
CA TYR A 62 -9.21 1.38 -3.54
C TYR A 62 -8.71 0.21 -4.39
N PRO A 63 -9.51 -0.86 -4.58
CA PRO A 63 -9.06 -2.02 -5.36
C PRO A 63 -8.49 -1.63 -6.73
N GLY A 64 -7.21 -1.92 -6.93
CA GLY A 64 -6.48 -1.57 -8.16
C GLY A 64 -5.66 -0.29 -8.10
N ASN A 65 -5.71 0.49 -7.02
CA ASN A 65 -4.98 1.75 -6.90
C ASN A 65 -4.50 1.99 -5.47
N LEU A 66 -3.19 2.07 -5.31
CA LEU A 66 -2.52 2.66 -4.16
C LEU A 66 -1.98 4.03 -4.59
N SER A 67 -2.43 5.09 -3.93
CA SER A 67 -2.07 6.47 -4.27
C SER A 67 -1.39 7.19 -3.11
N MET A 68 -0.44 8.05 -3.43
CA MET A 68 0.26 8.91 -2.47
C MET A 68 0.73 10.20 -3.14
N GLU A 69 1.20 11.16 -2.36
CA GLU A 69 1.84 12.36 -2.90
C GLU A 69 3.14 11.99 -3.65
N LEU A 70 3.39 12.65 -4.79
CA LEU A 70 4.58 12.37 -5.60
C LEU A 70 5.88 12.58 -4.81
N SER A 71 5.94 13.60 -3.95
CA SER A 71 7.10 13.85 -3.09
C SER A 71 7.35 12.73 -2.08
N ASP A 72 6.30 12.06 -1.61
CA ASP A 72 6.44 10.92 -0.71
C ASP A 72 6.88 9.67 -1.47
N TYR A 73 6.40 9.49 -2.70
CA TYR A 73 6.90 8.44 -3.59
C TYR A 73 8.39 8.63 -3.91
N ASP A 74 8.82 9.84 -4.26
CA ASP A 74 10.23 10.13 -4.54
C ASP A 74 11.11 9.86 -3.32
N ARG A 75 10.61 10.16 -2.11
CA ARG A 75 11.27 9.80 -0.85
C ARG A 75 11.31 8.28 -0.63
N LEU A 76 10.26 7.53 -0.96
CA LEU A 76 10.30 6.06 -0.86
C LEU A 76 11.38 5.45 -1.75
N MET A 77 11.61 6.05 -2.92
CA MET A 77 12.57 5.54 -3.89
C MET A 77 14.02 5.92 -3.56
N SER A 78 14.27 6.88 -2.67
CA SER A 78 15.62 7.34 -2.34
C SER A 78 16.50 6.26 -1.70
N GLU A 79 17.80 6.29 -1.99
CA GLU A 79 18.76 5.24 -1.61
C GLU A 79 18.95 5.04 -0.09
N ASP A 80 18.60 6.05 0.71
CA ASP A 80 18.67 5.99 2.17
C ASP A 80 17.56 5.16 2.81
N ILE A 81 16.41 4.99 2.13
CA ILE A 81 15.32 4.13 2.60
C ILE A 81 15.73 2.65 2.44
N LYS A 82 15.77 1.94 3.56
CA LYS A 82 16.18 0.53 3.64
C LYS A 82 15.02 -0.44 3.77
N THR A 83 13.93 -0.01 4.40
CA THR A 83 12.72 -0.83 4.56
C THR A 83 11.49 -0.03 4.22
N ILE A 84 10.58 -0.64 3.47
CA ILE A 84 9.27 -0.11 3.13
C ILE A 84 8.25 -1.12 3.61
N LEU A 85 7.30 -0.68 4.45
CA LEU A 85 6.21 -1.50 4.96
C LEU A 85 4.89 -0.89 4.51
N LEU A 86 4.03 -1.68 3.88
CA LEU A 86 2.63 -1.35 3.67
C LEU A 86 1.83 -1.87 4.87
N LEU A 87 1.12 -0.97 5.54
CA LEU A 87 0.32 -1.26 6.71
C LEU A 87 -1.13 -0.90 6.45
N PHE A 88 -2.05 -1.75 6.90
CA PHE A 88 -3.48 -1.51 6.84
C PHE A 88 -4.22 -2.44 7.79
N ASP A 89 -5.43 -2.03 8.13
CA ASP A 89 -6.39 -2.84 8.87
C ASP A 89 -7.32 -3.54 7.90
N HIS A 90 -7.68 -4.77 8.19
CA HIS A 90 -8.73 -5.50 7.51
C HIS A 90 -9.82 -5.86 8.52
N TYR A 91 -11.07 -5.53 8.17
CA TYR A 91 -12.24 -5.87 8.96
C TYR A 91 -12.99 -7.03 8.29
N GLU A 92 -13.12 -8.13 9.01
CA GLU A 92 -13.97 -9.25 8.62
C GLU A 92 -15.22 -9.25 9.49
N TYR A 93 -16.39 -9.39 8.86
CA TYR A 93 -17.67 -9.45 9.58
C TYR A 93 -18.19 -10.88 9.58
N SER A 94 -18.36 -11.45 10.77
CA SER A 94 -18.85 -12.81 10.94
C SER A 94 -19.79 -12.87 12.13
N GLY A 95 -20.98 -13.45 11.95
CA GLY A 95 -21.88 -13.76 13.07
C GLY A 95 -22.39 -12.56 13.89
N GLY A 96 -22.29 -11.34 13.37
CA GLY A 96 -22.69 -10.13 14.10
C GLY A 96 -21.52 -9.30 14.66
N GLU A 97 -20.32 -9.90 14.69
CA GLU A 97 -19.11 -9.29 15.23
C GLU A 97 -18.16 -8.89 14.10
N SER A 98 -17.38 -7.83 14.34
CA SER A 98 -16.32 -7.40 13.45
C SER A 98 -14.98 -7.76 14.08
N GLU A 99 -14.21 -8.57 13.38
CA GLU A 99 -12.82 -8.87 13.74
C GLU A 99 -11.89 -7.97 12.92
N MET A 100 -10.88 -7.39 13.56
CA MET A 100 -9.88 -6.55 12.92
C MET A 100 -8.53 -7.26 12.92
N THR A 101 -7.91 -7.36 11.75
CA THR A 101 -6.54 -7.87 11.59
C THR A 101 -5.64 -6.76 11.03
N ASN A 102 -4.51 -6.50 11.66
CA ASN A 102 -3.51 -5.56 11.14
C ASN A 102 -2.49 -6.30 10.27
N PHE A 103 -2.39 -5.91 9.01
CA PHE A 103 -1.40 -6.44 8.08
C PHE A 103 -0.21 -5.49 7.96
N GLU A 104 0.99 -6.08 7.86
CA GLU A 104 2.25 -5.39 7.66
C GLU A 104 3.07 -6.16 6.63
N ILE A 105 3.14 -5.61 5.43
CA ILE A 105 3.77 -6.24 4.28
C ILE A 105 5.03 -5.49 3.94
N LYS A 106 6.18 -6.15 4.06
CA LYS A 106 7.44 -5.59 3.57
C LYS A 106 7.42 -5.57 2.04
N LEU A 107 7.52 -4.38 1.47
CA LEU A 107 7.58 -4.16 0.03
C LEU A 107 9.04 -4.08 -0.43
N GLU A 108 9.31 -4.72 -1.57
CA GLU A 108 10.54 -4.47 -2.32
C GLU A 108 10.36 -3.25 -3.22
N LYS A 109 11.39 -2.40 -3.34
CA LYS A 109 11.34 -1.20 -4.18
C LYS A 109 10.97 -1.51 -5.63
N SER A 110 11.40 -2.66 -6.16
CA SER A 110 11.07 -3.09 -7.51
C SER A 110 9.56 -3.22 -7.75
N TRP A 111 8.80 -3.66 -6.74
CA TRP A 111 7.35 -3.77 -6.85
C TRP A 111 6.68 -2.41 -7.07
N LEU A 112 7.22 -1.33 -6.52
CA LEU A 112 6.71 0.03 -6.74
C LEU A 112 6.95 0.55 -8.18
N LEU A 113 7.83 -0.11 -8.93
CA LEU A 113 8.16 0.22 -10.32
C LEU A 113 7.40 -0.64 -11.34
N HIS A 114 6.84 -1.77 -10.90
CA HIS A 114 6.13 -2.69 -11.78
C HIS A 114 4.81 -2.11 -12.26
N ARG A 115 4.37 -2.54 -13.45
CA ARG A 115 3.12 -2.04 -14.06
C ARG A 115 1.88 -2.41 -13.25
N PHE A 116 1.92 -3.56 -12.60
CA PHE A 116 0.87 -3.98 -11.67
C PHE A 116 1.45 -4.88 -10.59
N ASN A 117 0.76 -4.92 -9.45
CA ASN A 117 1.03 -5.79 -8.34
C ASN A 117 -0.28 -6.38 -7.79
N ILE A 118 -0.26 -7.66 -7.46
CA ILE A 118 -1.38 -8.31 -6.77
C ILE A 118 -0.81 -8.98 -5.52
N LEU A 119 -1.11 -8.36 -4.38
CA LEU A 119 -0.76 -8.83 -3.06
C LEU A 119 -1.81 -9.84 -2.59
N ARG A 120 -1.43 -11.11 -2.48
CA ARG A 120 -2.29 -12.18 -1.95
C ARG A 120 -1.89 -12.50 -0.53
N ILE A 121 -2.83 -12.40 0.39
CA ILE A 121 -2.64 -12.66 1.80
C ILE A 121 -3.54 -13.84 2.20
N TYR A 122 -2.98 -14.74 3.01
CA TYR A 122 -3.68 -15.92 3.50
C TYR A 122 -3.62 -15.93 5.03
N ASN A 123 -4.76 -15.88 5.70
CA ASN A 123 -4.88 -15.93 7.15
C ASN A 123 -4.66 -17.36 7.67
N LEU A 124 -3.56 -17.59 8.39
CA LEU A 124 -3.21 -18.90 8.95
C LEU A 124 -4.06 -19.30 10.16
N GLU A 125 -4.88 -18.42 10.71
CA GLU A 125 -5.88 -18.79 11.72
C GLU A 125 -7.01 -19.61 11.09
N LYS A 126 -7.28 -19.40 9.79
CA LYS A 126 -8.20 -20.24 9.04
C LYS A 126 -7.54 -21.57 8.71
N LYS A 127 -8.18 -22.66 9.15
CA LYS A 127 -7.72 -24.04 8.99
C LYS A 127 -7.36 -24.40 7.54
N LYS A 128 -8.06 -23.81 6.55
CA LYS A 128 -7.77 -23.96 5.11
C LYS A 128 -6.31 -23.58 4.82
N TYR A 129 -5.87 -22.41 5.24
CA TYR A 129 -4.54 -21.89 4.95
C TYR A 129 -3.46 -22.42 5.91
N ALA A 130 -3.82 -22.66 7.18
CA ALA A 130 -2.93 -23.30 8.16
C ALA A 130 -2.39 -24.66 7.67
N LYS A 131 -3.21 -25.41 6.93
CA LYS A 131 -2.84 -26.70 6.34
C LYS A 131 -1.98 -26.57 5.08
N LEU A 132 -2.12 -25.48 4.33
CA LEU A 132 -1.42 -25.27 3.05
C LEU A 132 -0.04 -24.65 3.23
N PHE A 133 0.15 -23.83 4.26
CA PHE A 133 1.34 -23.01 4.43
C PHE A 133 2.04 -23.25 5.77
N PHE A 134 3.36 -23.03 5.78
CA PHE A 134 4.14 -22.96 7.02
C PHE A 134 3.97 -21.59 7.69
N ALA A 135 3.85 -21.57 9.01
CA ALA A 135 3.84 -20.33 9.75
C ALA A 135 5.21 -19.64 9.64
N PRO A 136 5.25 -18.32 9.42
CA PRO A 136 6.50 -17.58 9.33
C PRO A 136 7.19 -17.53 10.70
N LYS A 137 8.53 -17.51 10.71
CA LYS A 137 9.32 -17.40 11.95
C LYS A 137 9.07 -16.11 12.73
N SER A 138 8.51 -15.09 12.09
CA SER A 138 8.14 -13.81 12.70
C SER A 138 6.96 -13.92 13.68
N GLY A 139 6.25 -15.06 13.71
CA GLY A 139 5.04 -15.22 14.53
C GLY A 139 3.79 -14.57 13.93
N LYS A 140 3.88 -13.99 12.73
CA LYS A 140 2.72 -13.46 12.00
C LYS A 140 1.71 -14.57 11.72
N THR A 141 0.43 -14.30 11.93
CA THR A 141 -0.67 -15.24 11.70
C THR A 141 -1.15 -15.24 10.24
N TYR A 142 -0.34 -14.73 9.32
CA TYR A 142 -0.61 -14.72 7.90
C TYR A 142 0.66 -14.93 7.09
N VAL A 143 0.49 -15.32 5.84
CA VAL A 143 1.55 -15.34 4.82
C VAL A 143 1.06 -14.61 3.58
N PHE A 144 1.99 -14.18 2.73
CA PHE A 144 1.63 -13.48 1.51
C PHE A 144 2.47 -13.89 0.31
N GLU A 145 1.88 -13.70 -0.86
CA GLU A 145 2.49 -13.84 -2.18
C GLU A 145 2.31 -12.52 -2.93
N MET A 146 3.19 -12.29 -3.90
CA MET A 146 3.13 -11.11 -4.76
C MET A 146 3.17 -11.55 -6.21
N ASP A 147 2.15 -11.24 -6.98
CA ASP A 147 2.18 -11.36 -8.45
C ASP A 147 2.44 -9.99 -9.05
N THR A 148 3.36 -9.92 -10.00
CA THR A 148 3.75 -8.66 -10.65
C THR A 148 3.86 -8.83 -12.15
N SER A 149 4.06 -7.73 -12.88
CA SER A 149 4.31 -7.79 -14.34
C SER A 149 5.57 -8.57 -14.70
N GLU A 150 6.54 -8.66 -13.79
CA GLU A 150 7.83 -9.31 -14.04
C GLU A 150 7.92 -10.73 -13.45
N GLY A 151 6.87 -11.19 -12.76
CA GLY A 151 6.81 -12.53 -12.18
C GLY A 151 6.16 -12.57 -10.80
N SER A 152 6.18 -13.77 -10.22
CA SER A 152 5.46 -14.10 -8.99
C SER A 152 6.39 -14.58 -7.88
N SER A 153 6.24 -14.01 -6.68
CA SER A 153 6.74 -14.60 -5.44
C SER A 153 5.75 -15.66 -4.95
N ARG A 154 6.16 -16.93 -5.00
CA ARG A 154 5.35 -18.08 -4.57
C ARG A 154 5.89 -18.68 -3.29
N LEU A 155 5.01 -18.95 -2.34
CA LEU A 155 5.36 -19.64 -1.10
C LEU A 155 5.46 -21.15 -1.33
N ILE A 156 6.40 -21.78 -0.61
CA ILE A 156 6.46 -23.24 -0.53
C ILE A 156 5.22 -23.74 0.22
N ARG A 157 4.46 -24.61 -0.45
CA ARG A 157 3.29 -25.27 0.15
C ARG A 157 3.73 -26.49 0.96
N LYS A 158 3.00 -26.81 2.03
CA LYS A 158 3.07 -28.13 2.69
C LYS A 158 2.65 -29.18 1.67
N LYS A 159 3.36 -30.31 1.63
CA LYS A 159 2.92 -31.47 0.82
C LYS A 159 1.55 -31.91 1.32
N GLN A 160 0.61 -32.07 0.39
CA GLN A 160 -0.71 -32.64 0.66
C GLN A 160 -0.60 -34.16 0.88
#